data_AF-A0A8T5PTW7-F1
#
_entry.id   AF-A0A8T5PTW7-F1
#
_cell.length_a   1.000
_cell.length_b   1.000
_cell.length_c   1.000
_cell.angle_alpha   90.00
_cell.angle_beta   90.00
_cell.angle_gamma   90.00
#
_symmetry.space_group_name_H-M   'P 1'
#
loop_
_entity.id
_entity.type
_entity.pdbx_description
1 polymer ?
#
loop_
_entity_poly.entity_id
_entity_poly.type
_entity_poly.pdbx_seq_one_letter_code
_entity_poly.pdbx_strand_id
1 'polypeptide(L)'
;MAYQYSTQITENNAKAVGLSIPISLKAGTMICQSIRGKNIQKAKKMLEETIKLKTPVPYTRYNKDVGHKRGIAAGRYPVNASKQILKLLKNAEANAQFKGLSTGNLIVKHASTQKGPTSYHYGRQRTRAKRVHIELVLEEVKK
;
A
#
# COMPACT_ATOMS: atom_id res chain seq x y z
N MET A 1 8.46 19.14 -9.59
CA MET A 1 8.00 19.43 -8.21
C MET A 1 8.17 18.17 -7.38
N ALA A 2 8.84 18.24 -6.23
CA ALA A 2 9.01 17.09 -5.34
C ALA A 2 7.68 16.74 -4.68
N TYR A 3 7.40 15.44 -4.48
CA TYR A 3 6.19 15.01 -3.79
C TYR A 3 6.25 15.39 -2.30
N GLN A 4 5.21 16.07 -1.81
CA GLN A 4 5.07 16.43 -0.41
C GLN A 4 4.31 15.32 0.33
N TYR A 5 4.92 14.78 1.39
CA TYR A 5 4.28 13.77 2.23
C TYR A 5 3.32 14.42 3.20
N SER A 6 2.20 13.75 3.48
CA SER A 6 1.21 14.22 4.46
C SER A 6 1.69 14.15 5.90
N THR A 7 2.67 13.29 6.19
CA THR A 7 3.26 13.10 7.52
C THR A 7 4.63 13.76 7.63
N GLN A 8 4.96 14.28 8.81
CA GLN A 8 6.30 14.77 9.11
C GLN A 8 7.33 13.64 9.03
N ILE A 9 8.45 13.91 8.35
CA ILE A 9 9.53 12.95 8.13
C ILE A 9 10.71 13.37 8.99
N THR A 10 11.11 12.51 9.91
CA THR A 10 12.33 12.63 10.71
C THR A 10 13.46 11.81 10.09
N GLU A 11 14.67 11.94 10.63
CA GLU A 11 15.87 11.28 10.12
C GLU A 11 15.79 9.74 10.19
N ASN A 12 15.20 9.22 11.29
CA ASN A 12 15.01 7.80 11.57
C ASN A 12 13.91 7.13 10.71
N ASN A 13 13.36 7.86 9.73
CA ASN A 13 12.34 7.35 8.84
C ASN A 13 12.89 7.05 7.45
N ALA A 14 12.47 5.94 6.86
CA ALA A 14 12.67 5.67 5.44
C ALA A 14 11.38 5.96 4.66
N LYS A 15 11.50 6.67 3.54
CA LYS A 15 10.35 7.12 2.74
C LYS A 15 10.37 6.48 1.35
N ALA A 16 9.19 6.18 0.83
CA ALA A 16 8.99 5.79 -0.56
C ALA A 16 7.65 6.34 -1.07
N VAL A 17 7.65 6.81 -2.32
CA VAL A 17 6.43 7.23 -3.00
C VAL A 17 6.31 6.52 -4.33
N GLY A 18 5.08 6.10 -4.65
CA GLY A 18 4.71 5.58 -5.96
C GLY A 18 3.76 6.55 -6.64
N LEU A 19 4.14 7.12 -7.79
CA LEU A 19 3.31 8.08 -8.50
C LEU A 19 2.59 7.45 -9.70
N SER A 20 1.31 7.81 -9.89
CA SER A 20 0.49 7.40 -11.05
C SER A 20 0.48 5.88 -11.31
N ILE A 21 0.43 5.08 -10.23
CA ILE A 21 0.42 3.62 -10.31
C ILE A 21 -0.94 3.16 -10.85
N PRO A 22 -0.98 2.23 -11.83
CA PRO A 22 -2.22 1.72 -12.45
C PRO A 22 -2.96 0.71 -11.55
N ILE A 23 -3.44 1.16 -10.39
CA ILE A 23 -4.21 0.36 -9.44
C ILE A 23 -5.52 1.04 -9.08
N SER A 24 -6.45 0.27 -8.49
CA SER A 24 -7.68 0.84 -7.93
C SER A 24 -7.38 1.55 -6.61
N LEU A 25 -7.89 2.79 -6.47
CA LEU A 25 -7.84 3.53 -5.21
C LEU A 25 -8.44 2.74 -4.06
N LYS A 26 -9.64 2.16 -4.24
CA LYS A 26 -10.34 1.40 -3.20
C LYS A 26 -9.51 0.23 -2.67
N ALA A 27 -8.93 -0.56 -3.57
CA ALA A 27 -8.08 -1.68 -3.21
C ALA A 27 -6.79 -1.21 -2.53
N GLY A 28 -6.14 -0.17 -3.09
CA GLY A 28 -4.94 0.42 -2.51
C GLY A 28 -5.16 0.92 -1.09
N THR A 29 -6.27 1.66 -0.85
CA THR A 29 -6.62 2.15 0.49
C THR A 29 -6.79 1.00 1.49
N MET A 30 -7.48 -0.07 1.09
CA MET A 30 -7.70 -1.20 2.00
C MET A 30 -6.42 -1.96 2.34
N ILE A 31 -5.52 -2.12 1.36
CA ILE A 31 -4.21 -2.72 1.59
C ILE A 31 -3.37 -1.82 2.50
N CYS A 32 -3.26 -0.52 2.19
CA CYS A 32 -2.50 0.44 2.99
C CYS A 32 -2.97 0.49 4.45
N GLN A 33 -4.29 0.47 4.68
CA GLN A 33 -4.86 0.39 6.03
C GLN A 33 -4.47 -0.93 6.73
N SER A 34 -4.45 -2.04 6.00
CA SER A 34 -4.13 -3.36 6.55
C SER A 34 -2.65 -3.56 6.88
N ILE A 35 -1.74 -2.84 6.22
CA ILE A 35 -0.28 -2.94 6.48
C ILE A 35 0.22 -1.89 7.48
N ARG A 36 -0.52 -0.80 7.69
CA ARG A 36 -0.15 0.26 8.63
C ARG A 36 -0.01 -0.31 10.04
N GLY A 37 1.05 0.07 10.75
CA GLY A 37 1.37 -0.38 12.10
C GLY A 37 1.97 -1.79 12.19
N LYS A 38 2.14 -2.51 11.06
CA LYS A 38 2.80 -3.82 11.07
C LYS A 38 4.31 -3.67 10.90
N ASN A 39 5.06 -4.62 11.47
CA ASN A 39 6.45 -4.84 11.11
C ASN A 39 6.55 -5.15 9.60
N ILE A 40 7.61 -4.66 8.96
CA ILE A 40 7.83 -4.81 7.53
C ILE A 40 7.81 -6.26 7.04
N GLN A 41 8.36 -7.20 7.81
CA GLN A 41 8.38 -8.62 7.45
C GLN A 41 6.96 -9.20 7.42
N LYS A 42 6.15 -8.86 8.43
CA LYS A 42 4.73 -9.26 8.52
C LYS A 42 3.91 -8.64 7.39
N ALA A 43 4.17 -7.37 7.06
CA ALA A 43 3.50 -6.68 5.95
C ALA A 43 3.81 -7.35 4.60
N LYS A 44 5.08 -7.66 4.32
CA LYS A 44 5.48 -8.37 3.09
C LYS A 44 4.85 -9.75 2.99
N LYS A 45 4.92 -10.54 4.06
CA LYS A 45 4.32 -11.88 4.12
C LYS A 45 2.82 -11.82 3.81
N MET A 46 2.09 -10.90 4.42
CA MET A 46 0.66 -10.70 4.16
C MET A 46 0.38 -10.40 2.68
N LEU A 47 1.17 -9.53 2.04
CA LEU A 47 1.00 -9.19 0.62
C LEU A 47 1.31 -10.38 -0.29
N GLU A 48 2.37 -11.14 0.00
CA GLU A 48 2.73 -12.35 -0.75
C GLU A 48 1.66 -13.43 -0.64
N GLU A 49 1.10 -13.63 0.55
CA GLU A 49 -0.03 -14.54 0.76
C GLU A 49 -1.31 -14.06 0.05
N THR A 50 -1.55 -12.76 0.00
CA THR A 50 -2.68 -12.18 -0.76
C THR A 50 -2.51 -12.42 -2.25
N ILE A 51 -1.29 -12.28 -2.78
CA ILE A 51 -0.98 -12.58 -4.19
C ILE A 51 -1.22 -14.07 -4.49
N LYS A 52 -0.92 -14.96 -3.54
CA LYS A 52 -1.19 -16.40 -3.61
C LYS A 52 -2.64 -16.79 -3.27
N LEU A 53 -3.53 -15.80 -3.09
CA LEU A 53 -4.95 -16.00 -2.72
C LEU A 53 -5.17 -16.75 -1.39
N LYS A 54 -4.18 -16.78 -0.50
CA LYS A 54 -4.26 -17.46 0.80
C LYS A 54 -4.90 -16.58 1.86
N THR A 55 -4.39 -15.36 1.99
CA THR A 55 -4.82 -14.41 3.03
C THR A 55 -5.64 -13.29 2.39
N PRO A 56 -6.94 -13.14 2.73
CA PRO A 56 -7.76 -12.06 2.19
C PRO A 56 -7.40 -10.72 2.85
N VAL A 57 -7.52 -9.64 2.08
CA VAL A 57 -7.45 -8.27 2.61
C VAL A 57 -8.83 -7.90 3.15
N PRO A 58 -8.96 -7.47 4.41
CA PRO A 58 -10.23 -6.98 4.96
C PRO A 58 -10.68 -5.70 4.24
N TYR A 59 -11.94 -5.64 3.86
CA TYR A 59 -12.56 -4.44 3.29
C TYR A 59 -13.50 -3.85 4.34
N THR A 60 -13.13 -2.72 4.93
CA THR A 60 -13.94 -2.07 6.00
C THR A 60 -14.73 -0.88 5.47
N ARG A 61 -14.15 -0.08 4.56
CA ARG A 61 -14.81 1.11 3.97
C ARG A 61 -15.52 0.82 2.65
N TYR A 62 -14.88 0.06 1.77
CA TYR A 62 -15.38 -0.18 0.40
C TYR A 62 -16.02 -1.57 0.27
N ASN A 63 -16.91 -1.91 1.20
CA ASN A 63 -17.41 -3.26 1.43
C ASN A 63 -18.83 -3.54 0.94
N LYS A 64 -19.49 -2.60 0.25
CA LYS A 64 -20.79 -2.84 -0.40
C LYS A 64 -20.69 -4.01 -1.39
N ASP A 65 -21.59 -4.99 -1.24
CA ASP A 65 -21.69 -6.20 -2.06
C ASP A 65 -20.36 -6.98 -2.15
N VAL A 66 -19.62 -7.01 -1.05
CA VAL A 66 -18.41 -7.82 -0.92
C VAL A 66 -18.72 -9.07 -0.12
N GLY A 67 -18.56 -10.23 -0.75
CA GLY A 67 -18.75 -11.52 -0.09
C GLY A 67 -17.83 -11.71 1.12
N HIS A 68 -18.33 -12.43 2.12
CA HIS A 68 -17.57 -12.74 3.33
C HIS A 68 -16.43 -13.73 3.06
N LYS A 69 -15.41 -13.73 3.93
CA LYS A 69 -14.28 -14.68 3.87
C LYS A 69 -14.04 -15.30 5.24
N ARG A 70 -13.60 -16.55 5.30
CA ARG A 70 -13.42 -17.24 6.59
C ARG A 70 -12.53 -16.43 7.55
N GLY A 71 -13.03 -16.19 8.77
CA GLY A 71 -12.33 -15.44 9.81
C GLY A 71 -12.44 -13.92 9.71
N ILE A 72 -13.09 -13.38 8.67
CA ILE A 72 -13.37 -11.94 8.51
C ILE A 72 -14.77 -11.74 7.91
N ALA A 73 -15.33 -10.52 7.99
CA ALA A 73 -16.55 -10.20 7.24
C ALA A 73 -16.19 -10.01 5.75
N ALA A 74 -16.44 -8.83 5.19
CA ALA A 74 -16.07 -8.50 3.82
C ALA A 74 -14.55 -8.58 3.56
N GLY A 75 -14.15 -9.37 2.55
CA GLY A 75 -12.75 -9.50 2.17
C GLY A 75 -12.55 -9.84 0.69
N ARG A 76 -11.44 -9.38 0.12
CA ARG A 76 -11.05 -9.68 -1.28
C ARG A 76 -9.55 -9.97 -1.38
N TYR A 77 -9.13 -10.47 -2.55
CA TYR A 77 -7.73 -10.71 -2.88
C TYR A 77 -7.27 -9.75 -4.01
N PRO A 78 -6.92 -8.49 -3.69
CA PRO A 78 -6.49 -7.52 -4.69
C PRO A 78 -5.06 -7.78 -5.19
N VAL A 79 -4.88 -8.77 -6.08
CA VAL A 79 -3.56 -9.24 -6.56
C VAL A 79 -2.72 -8.12 -7.19
N ASN A 80 -3.30 -7.38 -8.15
CA ASN A 80 -2.56 -6.33 -8.87
C ASN A 80 -2.08 -5.20 -7.94
N ALA A 81 -2.93 -4.76 -7.01
CA ALA A 81 -2.56 -3.72 -6.07
C ALA A 81 -1.51 -4.22 -5.05
N SER A 82 -1.63 -5.48 -4.61
CA SER A 82 -0.68 -6.09 -3.69
C SER A 82 0.72 -6.22 -4.29
N LYS A 83 0.83 -6.59 -5.58
CA LYS A 83 2.11 -6.64 -6.30
C LYS A 83 2.81 -5.27 -6.33
N GLN A 84 2.07 -4.21 -6.65
CA GLN A 84 2.64 -2.86 -6.75
C GLN A 84 3.06 -2.32 -5.37
N ILE A 85 2.23 -2.53 -4.34
CA ILE A 85 2.56 -2.11 -2.98
C ILE A 85 3.73 -2.91 -2.42
N LEU A 86 3.84 -4.21 -2.72
CA LEU A 86 4.99 -5.02 -2.32
C LEU A 86 6.29 -4.50 -2.94
N LYS A 87 6.27 -4.11 -4.23
CA LYS A 87 7.42 -3.46 -4.88
C LYS A 87 7.80 -2.16 -4.18
N LEU A 88 6.82 -1.33 -3.80
CA LEU A 88 7.07 -0.07 -3.10
C LEU A 88 7.62 -0.28 -1.69
N LEU A 89 7.15 -1.30 -0.96
CA LEU A 89 7.69 -1.67 0.35
C LEU A 89 9.14 -2.16 0.27
N LYS A 90 9.49 -2.96 -0.74
CA LYS A 90 10.89 -3.39 -0.96
C LYS A 90 11.80 -2.18 -1.24
N ASN A 91 11.30 -1.20 -2.00
CA ASN A 91 12.03 0.05 -2.23
C ASN A 91 12.21 0.86 -0.93
N ALA A 92 11.15 0.98 -0.12
CA ALA A 92 11.22 1.67 1.17
C ALA A 92 12.23 1.01 2.13
N GLU A 93 12.30 -0.32 2.14
CA GLU A 93 13.28 -1.07 2.93
C GLU A 93 14.70 -0.86 2.43
N ALA A 94 14.93 -0.89 1.11
CA ALA A 94 16.25 -0.59 0.54
C ALA A 94 16.72 0.82 0.93
N ASN A 95 15.80 1.80 0.93
CA ASN A 95 16.09 3.15 1.42
C ASN A 95 16.41 3.18 2.92
N ALA A 96 15.77 2.32 3.72
CA ALA A 96 16.06 2.21 5.15
C ALA A 96 17.45 1.61 5.40
N GLN A 97 17.80 0.57 4.66
CA GLN A 97 19.10 -0.07 4.71
C GLN A 97 20.21 0.89 4.28
N PHE A 98 19.99 1.67 3.22
CA PHE A 98 20.92 2.71 2.78
C PHE A 98 21.16 3.78 3.86
N LYS A 99 20.13 4.10 4.66
CA LYS A 99 20.24 5.00 5.80
C LYS A 99 20.88 4.38 7.05
N GLY A 100 21.21 3.09 7.03
CA GLY A 100 21.74 2.37 8.19
C GLY A 100 20.72 2.05 9.28
N LEU A 101 19.41 2.12 8.99
CA LEU A 101 18.37 1.74 9.95
C LEU A 101 18.30 0.22 10.09
N SER A 102 18.01 -0.29 11.30
CA SER A 102 17.90 -1.73 11.54
C SER A 102 16.66 -2.33 10.87
N THR A 103 16.88 -3.14 9.83
CA THR A 103 15.80 -3.77 9.04
C THR A 103 14.89 -4.69 9.85
N GLY A 104 15.37 -5.22 10.98
CA GLY A 104 14.58 -6.09 11.88
C GLY A 104 13.48 -5.36 12.64
N ASN A 105 13.68 -4.07 12.94
CA ASN A 105 12.81 -3.27 13.81
C ASN A 105 12.00 -2.20 13.05
N LEU A 106 11.91 -2.32 11.72
CA LEU A 106 11.14 -1.39 10.89
C LEU A 106 9.64 -1.67 10.99
N ILE A 107 8.87 -0.62 11.31
CA ILE A 107 7.42 -0.62 11.30
C ILE A 107 6.91 0.33 10.22
N VAL A 108 5.80 -0.05 9.58
CA VAL A 108 5.06 0.83 8.67
C VAL A 108 4.33 1.90 9.47
N LYS A 109 4.99 3.05 9.73
CA LYS A 109 4.41 4.20 10.42
C LYS A 109 3.24 4.78 9.64
N HIS A 110 3.48 5.09 8.38
CA HIS A 110 2.48 5.69 7.50
C HIS A 110 2.38 4.94 6.19
N ALA A 111 1.14 4.68 5.78
CA ALA A 111 0.82 4.12 4.48
C ALA A 111 -0.52 4.68 4.04
N SER A 112 -0.55 5.37 2.90
CA SER A 112 -1.76 6.00 2.41
C SER A 112 -1.79 6.01 0.89
N THR A 113 -3.00 6.12 0.35
CA THR A 113 -3.26 6.18 -1.08
C THR A 113 -4.05 7.43 -1.42
N GLN A 114 -3.60 8.16 -2.42
CA GLN A 114 -4.26 9.34 -2.96
C GLN A 114 -4.65 9.09 -4.41
N LYS A 115 -5.74 9.73 -4.85
CA LYS A 115 -6.23 9.57 -6.22
C LYS A 115 -5.25 10.23 -7.19
N GLY A 116 -4.81 9.49 -8.20
CA GLY A 116 -3.94 10.01 -9.25
C GLY A 116 -4.69 10.54 -10.47
N PRO A 117 -3.94 11.04 -11.48
CA PRO A 117 -4.51 11.61 -12.69
C PRO A 117 -5.37 10.57 -13.41
N THR A 118 -6.57 11.00 -13.79
CA THR A 118 -7.51 10.14 -14.50
C THR A 118 -7.45 10.44 -15.98
N SER A 119 -7.05 9.44 -16.78
CA SER A 119 -7.19 9.52 -18.23
C SER A 119 -8.49 8.84 -18.67
N TYR A 120 -9.15 9.45 -19.65
CA TYR A 120 -10.37 8.95 -20.28
C TYR A 120 -10.05 8.50 -21.70
N HIS A 121 -10.59 7.35 -22.09
CA HIS A 121 -10.60 6.98 -23.49
C HIS A 121 -11.71 7.73 -24.22
N TYR A 122 -11.41 8.25 -25.42
CA TYR A 122 -12.37 8.99 -26.26
C TYR A 122 -13.41 8.05 -26.86
N GLY A 123 -14.60 8.57 -27.17
CA GLY A 123 -15.73 7.83 -27.74
C GLY A 123 -16.98 7.81 -26.86
N ARG A 124 -18.04 7.14 -27.34
CA ARG A 124 -19.33 7.00 -26.63
C ARG A 124 -19.22 6.09 -25.41
N GLN A 125 -18.49 4.97 -25.54
CA GLN A 125 -18.22 4.02 -24.46
C GLN A 125 -16.93 4.44 -23.72
N ARG A 126 -17.03 5.48 -22.89
CA ARG A 126 -15.86 6.04 -22.19
C ARG A 126 -15.39 5.10 -21.07
N THR A 127 -14.13 4.67 -21.14
CA THR A 127 -13.46 3.97 -20.05
C THR A 127 -12.53 4.89 -19.29
N ARG A 128 -12.39 4.63 -17.98
CA ARG A 128 -11.59 5.45 -17.06
C ARG A 128 -10.37 4.67 -16.59
N ALA A 129 -9.17 5.14 -16.93
CA ALA A 129 -7.95 4.62 -16.37
C ALA A 129 -7.85 5.01 -14.88
N LYS A 130 -7.66 4.01 -14.00
CA LYS A 130 -7.46 4.23 -12.57
C LYS A 130 -5.97 4.40 -12.31
N ARG A 131 -5.61 5.53 -11.70
CA ARG A 131 -4.24 5.83 -11.25
C ARG A 131 -4.26 6.29 -9.80
N VAL A 132 -3.23 5.94 -9.06
CA VAL A 132 -3.12 6.20 -7.62
C VAL A 132 -1.70 6.62 -7.28
N HIS A 133 -1.58 7.60 -6.38
CA HIS A 133 -0.33 7.90 -5.68
C HIS A 133 -0.32 7.14 -4.35
N ILE A 134 0.79 6.53 -3.99
CA ILE A 134 0.95 5.81 -2.73
C ILE A 134 2.12 6.42 -1.99
N GLU A 135 1.90 6.78 -0.74
CA GLU A 135 2.94 7.24 0.17
C GLU A 135 3.18 6.20 1.25
N LEU A 136 4.46 5.92 1.51
CA LEU A 136 4.92 4.95 2.49
C LEU A 136 6.05 5.56 3.30
N VAL A 137 5.94 5.46 4.62
CA VAL A 137 6.97 5.86 5.59
C VAL A 137 7.16 4.70 6.56
N LEU A 138 8.39 4.25 6.64
CA LEU A 138 8.86 3.29 7.63
C LEU A 138 9.55 4.06 8.75
N GLU A 139 9.42 3.56 9.97
CA GLU A 139 10.08 4.09 11.17
C GLU A 139 10.79 2.94 11.87
N GLU A 140 11.99 3.20 12.35
CA GLU A 140 12.70 2.29 13.24
C GLU A 140 12.18 2.47 14.67
N VAL A 141 11.68 1.38 15.26
CA VAL A 141 11.30 1.39 16.68
C VAL A 141 12.55 1.17 17.52
N LYS A 142 12.92 2.18 18.29
CA LYS A 142 13.88 2.03 19.39
C LYS A 142 13.19 1.23 20.49
N LYS A 143 13.72 0.05 20.80
CA LYS A 143 13.37 -0.65 22.04
C LYS A 143 13.97 0.08 23.23
#